data_AF-A0A0C3PHB4-F1
#
_entry.id   AF-A0A0C3PHB4-F1
#
_cell.length_a   1.000
_cell.length_b   1.000
_cell.length_c   1.000
_cell.angle_alpha   90.00
_cell.angle_beta   90.00
_cell.angle_gamma   90.00
#
_symmetry.space_group_name_H-M   'P 1'
#
loop_
_entity.id
_entity.type
_entity.pdbx_description
1 polymer ?
#
loop_
_entity_poly.entity_id
_entity_poly.type
_entity_poly.pdbx_seq_one_letter_code
_entity_poly.pdbx_strand_id
1 'polypeptide(L)'
;MGEPESVKETQPTDTGKIFMRLTDLFTSPRIKYILQNVKISSDLSEEEKQKVTELIAEFTDIFACSLGKVLPIPGAQIDLNVLGAYVRVMVMTWPMNPPQCQFMHKWVNQMLEANLIKQANILWIKHITPMVLVQKTH
;
A
#
# COMPACT_ATOMS: atom_id res chain seq x y z
N MET A 1 -26.98 25.36 -2.50
CA MET A 1 -26.45 24.43 -1.50
C MET A 1 -26.43 23.05 -2.14
N GLY A 2 -25.29 22.66 -2.72
CA GLY A 2 -25.10 21.32 -3.28
C GLY A 2 -24.43 20.46 -2.22
N GLU A 3 -25.04 19.32 -1.91
CA GLU A 3 -24.43 18.26 -1.12
C GLU A 3 -23.18 17.74 -1.85
N PRO A 4 -22.03 17.55 -1.18
CA PRO A 4 -20.91 16.84 -1.79
C PRO A 4 -21.19 15.34 -1.74
N GLU A 5 -21.32 14.74 -2.92
CA GLU A 5 -21.40 13.30 -3.14
C GLU A 5 -20.20 12.61 -2.46
N SER A 6 -20.52 11.80 -1.45
CA SER A 6 -19.59 10.92 -0.76
C SER A 6 -19.01 9.92 -1.76
N VAL A 7 -17.72 10.08 -2.07
CA VAL A 7 -16.93 9.12 -2.82
C VAL A 7 -16.94 7.81 -2.05
N LYS A 8 -17.74 6.86 -2.52
CA LYS A 8 -17.81 5.50 -1.99
C LYS A 8 -16.45 4.83 -2.22
N GLU A 9 -15.63 4.81 -1.19
CA GLU A 9 -14.41 4.02 -1.13
C GLU A 9 -14.82 2.55 -1.26
N THR A 10 -14.66 2.01 -2.46
CA THR A 10 -15.05 0.64 -2.79
C THR A 10 -14.01 -0.27 -2.19
N GLN A 11 -14.28 -0.76 -0.99
CA GLN A 11 -13.51 -1.84 -0.37
C GLN A 11 -13.78 -3.13 -1.16
N PRO A 12 -12.78 -3.75 -1.81
CA PRO A 12 -12.99 -5.01 -2.47
C PRO A 12 -12.88 -6.14 -1.43
N THR A 13 -13.96 -6.89 -1.24
CA THR A 13 -14.11 -7.95 -0.24
C THR A 13 -13.63 -9.34 -0.69
N ASP A 14 -12.98 -9.49 -1.85
CA ASP A 14 -12.37 -10.77 -2.26
C ASP A 14 -11.12 -10.55 -3.15
N THR A 15 -10.20 -9.75 -2.65
CA THR A 15 -8.98 -9.33 -3.34
C THR A 15 -7.89 -10.41 -3.18
N GLY A 16 -7.85 -11.10 -2.04
CA GLY A 16 -6.74 -11.98 -1.64
C GLY A 16 -6.35 -13.07 -2.66
N LYS A 17 -7.32 -13.64 -3.38
CA LYS A 17 -7.08 -14.71 -4.37
C LYS A 17 -6.59 -14.21 -5.73
N ILE A 18 -6.90 -12.97 -6.11
CA ILE A 18 -6.54 -12.40 -7.42
C ILE A 18 -5.06 -11.92 -7.44
N PHE A 19 -4.46 -11.73 -6.25
CA PHE A 19 -3.15 -11.11 -6.09
C PHE A 19 -2.07 -12.04 -5.52
N MET A 20 -2.04 -13.30 -5.91
CA MET A 20 -0.92 -14.21 -5.58
C MET A 20 0.28 -13.96 -6.50
N ARG A 21 1.31 -13.23 -6.02
CA ARG A 21 2.62 -13.12 -6.74
C ARG A 21 3.33 -14.46 -6.87
N LEU A 22 3.02 -15.42 -6.00
CA LEU A 22 3.68 -16.71 -5.91
C LEU A 22 3.11 -17.79 -6.82
N THR A 23 2.02 -17.52 -7.55
CA THR A 23 1.28 -18.58 -8.26
C THR A 23 1.12 -18.30 -9.74
N ASP A 24 0.64 -17.11 -10.13
CA ASP A 24 0.63 -16.71 -11.53
C ASP A 24 0.45 -15.19 -11.66
N LEU A 25 1.47 -14.53 -12.22
CA LEU A 25 1.53 -13.07 -12.35
C LEU A 25 0.63 -12.54 -13.47
N PHE A 26 0.26 -13.37 -14.45
CA PHE A 26 -0.39 -12.96 -15.71
C PHE A 26 -1.84 -13.46 -15.82
N THR A 27 -2.47 -13.80 -14.71
CA THR A 27 -3.85 -14.28 -14.70
C THR A 27 -4.82 -13.21 -15.24
N SER A 28 -5.76 -13.63 -16.10
CA SER A 28 -6.79 -12.75 -16.69
C SER A 28 -7.56 -11.91 -15.65
N PRO A 29 -7.94 -12.45 -14.46
CA PRO A 29 -8.55 -11.64 -13.40
C PRO A 29 -7.67 -10.48 -12.90
N ARG A 30 -6.35 -10.67 -12.81
CA ARG A 30 -5.43 -9.64 -12.37
C ARG A 30 -5.26 -8.55 -13.42
N ILE A 31 -5.10 -8.92 -14.69
CA ILE A 31 -5.03 -7.96 -15.81
C ILE A 31 -6.28 -7.08 -15.81
N LYS A 32 -7.46 -7.72 -15.71
CA LYS A 32 -8.74 -7.01 -15.66
C LYS A 32 -8.81 -6.03 -14.48
N TYR A 33 -8.34 -6.45 -13.30
CA TYR A 33 -8.28 -5.57 -12.14
C TYR A 33 -7.34 -4.37 -12.35
N ILE A 34 -6.15 -4.59 -12.91
CA ILE A 34 -5.19 -3.51 -13.19
C ILE A 34 -5.81 -2.51 -14.17
N LEU A 35 -6.37 -2.99 -15.29
CA LEU A 35 -7.00 -2.14 -16.30
C LEU A 35 -8.18 -1.33 -15.76
N GLN A 36 -8.95 -1.88 -14.80
CA GLN A 36 -10.02 -1.13 -14.13
C GLN A 36 -9.51 0.01 -13.24
N ASN A 37 -8.29 -0.12 -12.70
CA ASN A 37 -7.70 0.87 -11.79
C ASN A 37 -6.77 1.86 -12.51
N VAL A 38 -6.37 1.57 -13.75
CA VAL A 38 -5.57 2.48 -14.58
C VAL A 38 -6.50 3.43 -15.31
N LYS A 39 -6.31 4.73 -15.11
CA LYS A 39 -7.02 5.77 -15.85
C LYS A 39 -6.29 6.05 -17.17
N ILE A 40 -6.86 5.60 -18.28
CA ILE A 40 -6.39 5.91 -19.63
C ILE A 40 -7.13 7.18 -20.12
N SER A 41 -6.40 8.18 -20.64
CA SER A 41 -7.03 9.42 -21.12
C SER A 41 -7.92 9.16 -22.34
N SER A 42 -8.96 9.98 -22.50
CA SER A 42 -9.85 9.98 -23.67
C SER A 42 -9.16 10.48 -24.95
N ASP A 43 -8.00 11.14 -24.81
CA ASP A 43 -7.29 11.79 -25.91
C ASP A 43 -6.54 10.81 -26.83
N LEU A 44 -6.51 9.53 -26.48
CA LEU A 44 -5.87 8.47 -27.27
C LEU A 44 -6.84 7.92 -28.31
N SER A 45 -6.31 7.59 -29.50
CA SER A 45 -7.07 6.84 -30.50
C SER A 45 -7.35 5.41 -30.01
N GLU A 46 -8.30 4.72 -30.64
CA GLU A 46 -8.60 3.32 -30.28
C GLU A 46 -7.41 2.39 -30.51
N GLU A 47 -6.61 2.65 -31.55
CA GLU A 47 -5.37 1.91 -31.82
C GLU A 47 -4.32 2.14 -30.73
N GLU A 48 -4.22 3.36 -30.20
CA GLU A 48 -3.28 3.70 -29.12
C GLU A 48 -3.74 3.13 -27.78
N LYS A 49 -5.04 3.21 -27.47
CA LYS A 49 -5.62 2.57 -26.28
C LYS A 49 -5.38 1.07 -26.27
N GLN A 50 -5.50 0.43 -27.44
CA GLN A 50 -5.22 -0.99 -27.59
C GLN A 50 -3.75 -1.29 -27.27
N LYS A 51 -2.80 -0.53 -27.84
CA LYS A 51 -1.36 -0.69 -27.53
C LYS A 51 -1.04 -0.49 -26.05
N VAL A 52 -1.64 0.51 -25.42
CA VAL A 52 -1.47 0.77 -23.98
C VAL A 52 -2.02 -0.39 -23.15
N THR A 53 -3.17 -0.93 -23.53
CA THR A 53 -3.79 -2.07 -22.85
C THR A 53 -2.94 -3.33 -22.95
N GLU A 54 -2.39 -3.60 -24.15
CA GLU A 54 -1.46 -4.71 -24.39
C GLU A 54 -0.17 -4.55 -23.56
N LEU A 55 0.39 -3.34 -23.51
CA LEU A 55 1.58 -3.05 -22.70
C LEU A 55 1.31 -3.27 -21.20
N ILE A 56 0.16 -2.84 -20.70
CA ILE A 56 -0.23 -3.05 -19.30
C ILE A 56 -0.39 -4.56 -19.01
N ALA A 57 -0.94 -5.32 -19.96
CA ALA A 57 -1.09 -6.77 -19.84
C ALA A 57 0.26 -7.51 -19.89
N GLU A 58 1.23 -6.99 -20.66
CA GLU A 58 2.60 -7.51 -20.73
C GLU A 58 3.38 -7.27 -19.42
N PHE A 59 3.18 -6.14 -18.76
CA PHE A 59 3.94 -5.73 -17.56
C PHE A 59 3.13 -5.76 -16.26
N THR A 60 2.25 -6.75 -16.12
CA THR A 60 1.36 -6.88 -14.94
C THR A 60 2.10 -7.17 -13.64
N ASP A 61 3.32 -7.69 -13.72
CA ASP A 61 4.18 -8.08 -12.61
C ASP A 61 4.70 -6.87 -11.83
N ILE A 62 4.97 -5.76 -12.53
CA ILE A 62 5.41 -4.47 -11.97
C ILE A 62 4.37 -3.92 -10.99
N PHE A 63 3.08 -4.10 -11.31
CA PHE A 63 1.99 -3.61 -10.46
C PHE A 63 1.85 -4.44 -9.19
N ALA A 64 2.14 -3.80 -8.05
CA ALA A 64 1.98 -4.43 -6.74
C ALA A 64 0.50 -4.69 -6.41
N CYS A 65 -0.44 -3.78 -6.71
CA CYS A 65 -1.89 -3.89 -6.44
C CYS A 65 -2.33 -4.18 -4.97
N SER A 66 -1.43 -4.64 -4.10
CA SER A 66 -1.67 -5.01 -2.70
C SER A 66 -0.34 -5.03 -1.94
N LEU A 67 -0.38 -4.71 -0.64
CA LEU A 67 0.78 -4.78 0.26
C LEU A 67 1.33 -6.20 0.40
N GLY A 68 0.48 -7.23 0.37
CA GLY A 68 0.89 -8.64 0.48
C GLY A 68 1.77 -9.14 -0.67
N LYS A 69 1.94 -8.35 -1.73
CA LYS A 69 2.83 -8.64 -2.85
C LYS A 69 4.20 -7.98 -2.72
N VAL A 70 4.39 -7.04 -1.79
CA VAL A 70 5.70 -6.42 -1.58
C VAL A 70 6.60 -7.46 -0.93
N LEU A 71 7.51 -8.02 -1.72
CA LEU A 71 8.46 -9.02 -1.25
C LEU A 71 9.71 -8.32 -0.74
N PRO A 72 10.18 -8.62 0.48
CA PRO A 72 11.48 -8.17 0.94
C PRO A 72 12.57 -8.79 0.05
N ILE A 73 13.59 -8.00 -0.27
CA ILE A 73 14.76 -8.51 -1.01
C ILE A 73 15.54 -9.43 -0.06
N PRO A 74 15.74 -10.72 -0.39
CA PRO A 74 16.45 -11.65 0.48
C PRO A 74 17.86 -11.14 0.79
N GLY A 75 18.19 -11.04 2.09
CA GLY A 75 19.51 -10.61 2.55
C GLY A 75 19.80 -9.11 2.47
N ALA A 76 18.88 -8.29 1.93
CA ALA A 76 19.05 -6.84 1.97
C ALA A 76 18.93 -6.34 3.41
N GLN A 77 19.98 -5.67 3.89
CA GLN A 77 19.99 -5.01 5.18
C GLN A 77 20.33 -3.53 4.98
N ILE A 78 19.52 -2.67 5.58
CA ILE A 78 19.80 -1.23 5.65
C ILE A 78 20.33 -0.96 7.05
N ASP A 79 21.62 -0.65 7.17
CA ASP A 79 22.19 -0.13 8.40
C ASP A 79 22.00 1.38 8.44
N LEU A 80 21.20 1.84 9.40
CA LEU A 80 20.91 3.26 9.59
C LEU A 80 22.03 4.02 10.35
N ASN A 81 23.17 3.36 10.63
CA ASN A 81 24.39 3.89 11.28
C ASN A 81 24.18 5.18 12.09
N VAL A 82 23.52 5.04 13.24
CA VAL A 82 23.20 6.18 14.11
C VAL A 82 24.40 6.46 15.03
N LEU A 83 25.35 7.27 14.56
CA LEU A 83 26.51 7.73 15.33
C LEU A 83 26.14 8.96 16.18
N GLY A 84 26.27 8.86 17.50
CA GLY A 84 26.30 10.02 18.41
C GLY A 84 24.97 10.77 18.64
N ALA A 85 23.85 10.30 18.11
CA ALA A 85 22.55 10.95 18.33
C ALA A 85 21.87 10.43 19.61
N TYR A 86 21.37 11.34 20.46
CA TYR A 86 20.48 10.98 21.56
C TYR A 86 19.15 10.47 20.98
N VAL A 87 18.89 9.18 21.19
CA VAL A 87 17.73 8.52 20.62
C VAL A 87 16.58 8.58 21.62
N ARG A 88 15.47 9.21 21.23
CA ARG A 88 14.30 9.35 22.11
C ARG A 88 13.56 8.01 22.17
N VAL A 89 13.64 7.34 23.32
CA VAL A 89 12.96 6.05 23.56
C VAL A 89 11.51 6.27 24.01
N MET A 90 11.18 7.45 24.55
CA MET A 90 9.84 7.78 25.04
C MET A 90 9.22 8.90 24.19
N VAL A 91 8.22 8.55 23.40
CA VAL A 91 7.44 9.51 22.62
C VAL A 91 6.01 9.53 23.15
N MET A 92 5.50 10.73 23.40
CA MET A 92 4.07 10.91 23.64
C MET A 92 3.36 10.71 22.31
N THR A 93 2.63 9.59 22.17
CA THR A 93 1.80 9.36 21.00
C THR A 93 0.74 10.44 20.93
N TRP A 94 0.56 11.03 19.75
CA TRP A 94 -0.47 12.03 19.56
C TRP A 94 -1.85 11.39 19.77
N PRO A 95 -2.75 11.99 20.57
CA PRO A 95 -4.09 11.44 20.77
C PRO A 95 -4.82 11.44 19.43
N MET A 96 -5.22 10.26 18.97
CA MET A 96 -5.99 10.08 17.73
C MET A 96 -7.47 9.93 18.08
N ASN A 97 -8.33 10.49 17.24
CA ASN A 97 -9.78 10.31 17.38
C ASN A 97 -10.16 8.85 17.05
N PRO A 98 -11.24 8.28 17.62
CA PRO A 98 -11.62 6.88 17.39
C PRO A 98 -11.72 6.47 15.91
N PRO A 99 -12.25 7.29 14.98
CA PRO A 99 -12.26 6.96 13.56
C PRO A 99 -10.85 6.88 12.95
N GLN A 100 -9.93 7.75 13.39
CA GLN A 100 -8.53 7.73 12.93
C GLN A 100 -7.82 6.47 13.43
N CYS A 101 -8.06 6.05 14.67
CA CYS A 101 -7.53 4.80 15.21
C CYS A 101 -8.00 3.59 14.40
N GLN A 102 -9.29 3.50 14.09
CA GLN A 102 -9.84 2.40 13.28
C GLN A 102 -9.21 2.35 11.89
N PHE A 103 -9.06 3.50 11.24
CA PHE A 103 -8.37 3.60 9.96
C PHE A 103 -6.92 3.13 10.06
N MET A 104 -6.17 3.58 11.07
CA MET A 104 -4.78 3.18 11.28
C MET A 104 -4.64 1.69 11.58
N HIS A 105 -5.48 1.13 12.45
CA HIS A 105 -5.46 -0.29 12.79
C HIS A 105 -5.68 -1.17 11.56
N LYS A 106 -6.56 -0.76 10.65
CA LYS A 106 -6.76 -1.48 9.38
C LYS A 106 -5.47 -1.57 8.56
N TRP A 107 -4.74 -0.47 8.39
CA TRP A 107 -3.48 -0.47 7.65
C TRP A 107 -2.37 -1.24 8.37
N VAL A 108 -2.26 -1.10 9.69
CA VAL A 108 -1.30 -1.84 10.52
C VAL A 108 -1.54 -3.34 10.40
N ASN A 109 -2.80 -3.79 10.48
CA ASN A 109 -3.16 -5.19 10.32
C ASN A 109 -2.81 -5.71 8.92
N GLN A 110 -3.10 -4.94 7.85
CA GLN A 110 -2.72 -5.32 6.49
C GLN A 110 -1.19 -5.43 6.31
N MET A 111 -0.42 -4.55 6.94
CA MET A 111 1.05 -4.62 6.91
C MET A 111 1.60 -5.80 7.72
N LEU A 112 0.97 -6.14 8.85
CA LEU A 112 1.30 -7.32 9.65
C LEU A 112 1.02 -8.61 8.87
N GLU A 113 -0.18 -8.73 8.27
CA GLU A 113 -0.56 -9.86 7.42
C GLU A 113 0.38 -10.02 6.21
N ALA A 114 0.85 -8.90 5.65
CA ALA A 114 1.82 -8.88 4.56
C ALA A 114 3.27 -9.13 4.99
N ASN A 115 3.53 -9.36 6.29
CA ASN A 115 4.88 -9.52 6.86
C ASN A 115 5.83 -8.32 6.58
N LEU A 116 5.27 -7.12 6.38
CA LEU A 116 6.06 -5.89 6.17
C LEU A 116 6.56 -5.29 7.47
N ILE A 117 5.77 -5.45 8.53
CA ILE A 117 6.11 -5.03 9.89
C ILE A 117 5.96 -6.21 10.85
N LYS A 118 6.63 -6.12 11.99
CA LYS A 118 6.54 -7.11 13.07
C LYS A 118 6.43 -6.40 14.40
N GLN A 119 5.82 -7.08 15.36
CA GLN A 119 5.85 -6.61 16.74
C GLN A 119 7.29 -6.64 17.25
N ALA A 120 7.75 -5.52 17.80
CA ALA A 120 9.07 -5.38 18.39
C ALA A 120 8.97 -5.39 19.92
N ASN A 121 9.91 -6.08 20.57
CA ASN A 121 10.08 -5.95 22.02
C ASN A 121 10.64 -4.57 22.32
N ILE A 122 10.00 -3.83 23.23
CA ILE A 122 10.38 -2.48 23.64
C ILE A 122 11.87 -2.39 24.04
N LEU A 123 12.42 -3.44 24.64
CA LEU A 123 13.83 -3.48 25.08
C LEU A 123 14.83 -3.47 23.92
N TRP A 124 14.40 -3.84 22.72
CA TRP A 124 15.24 -3.87 21.51
C TRP A 124 15.04 -2.64 20.62
N ILE A 125 14.11 -1.75 21.01
CA ILE A 125 13.82 -0.54 20.25
C ILE A 125 14.83 0.53 20.63
N LYS A 126 15.67 0.90 19.66
CA LYS A 126 16.59 2.03 19.83
C LYS A 126 15.86 3.37 19.78
N HIS A 127 14.89 3.53 18.87
CA HIS A 127 14.18 4.79 18.61
C HIS A 127 12.67 4.57 18.42
N ILE A 128 11.88 5.53 18.90
CA ILE A 128 10.45 5.62 18.59
C ILE A 128 10.19 7.00 17.95
N THR A 129 9.40 7.03 16.88
CA THR A 129 8.94 8.27 16.23
C THR A 129 7.42 8.35 16.35
N PRO A 130 6.83 9.52 16.64
CA PRO A 130 5.38 9.65 16.61
C PRO A 130 4.87 9.45 15.19
N MET A 131 3.77 8.71 15.03
CA MET A 131 3.06 8.64 13.76
C MET A 131 2.03 9.76 13.66
N VAL A 132 1.94 10.36 12.47
CA VAL A 132 0.96 11.41 12.15
C VAL A 132 0.16 10.97 10.94
N LEU A 133 -1.17 11.01 11.04
CA LEU A 133 -2.05 10.78 9.90
C LEU A 133 -2.18 12.09 9.13
N VAL A 134 -1.74 12.08 7.87
CA VAL A 134 -1.84 13.25 6.97
C VAL A 134 -2.91 12.98 5.93
N GLN A 135 -3.84 13.92 5.78
CA GLN A 135 -4.81 13.87 4.70
C GLN A 135 -4.11 14.22 3.39
N LYS A 136 -4.27 13.37 2.37
CA LYS A 136 -3.79 13.67 1.03
C LYS A 136 -4.55 14.90 0.51
N THR A 137 -3.84 15.97 0.20
CA THR A 137 -4.41 17.15 -0.45
C THR A 137 -4.77 16.74 -1.88
N HIS A 138 -6.05 16.82 -2.22
CA HIS A 138 -6.56 16.57 -3.57
C HIS A 138 -6.48 17.85 -4.40
#